data_AF-A0A1I2Y5Z5-F1
#
_entry.id   AF-A0A1I2Y5Z5-F1
#
_cell.length_a   1.000
_cell.length_b   1.000
_cell.length_c   1.000
_cell.angle_alpha   90.00
_cell.angle_beta   90.00
_cell.angle_gamma   90.00
#
_symmetry.space_group_name_H-M   'P 1'
#
loop_
_entity.id
_entity.type
_entity.pdbx_description
1 polymer ?
#
loop_
_entity_poly.entity_id
_entity_poly.type
_entity_poly.pdbx_seq_one_letter_code
_entity_poly.pdbx_strand_id
1 'polypeptide(L)'
;MRAANETQRINIFQLVKQINIVEIINRYNIVELKKRGRRWAARCPIHDDHSPSFVVFPNGTWKCFGCGEHGDGVDLVAKIFNLELIEAARMIARDFGIEVNKPLSSASRRKIMQQAKKREKERILCERLDKAYETLSLLVRTINYSLAAGGYQAHCDLAGLLHKVDYYEYLVECLLSSNAEIQMMALNSFNREF
;
A
#
# COMPACT_ATOMS: atom_id res chain seq x y z
N MET A 1 -19.36 32.37 -19.11
CA MET A 1 -20.08 31.33 -18.36
C MET A 1 -19.98 29.99 -19.09
N ARG A 2 -19.05 29.11 -18.70
CA ARG A 2 -19.10 27.66 -18.99
C ARG A 2 -18.33 26.94 -17.89
N ALA A 3 -19.03 26.64 -16.79
CA ALA A 3 -18.57 25.67 -15.80
C ALA A 3 -18.86 24.28 -16.38
N ALA A 4 -17.85 23.65 -16.98
CA ALA A 4 -17.94 22.25 -17.35
C ALA A 4 -17.62 21.42 -16.09
N ASN A 5 -18.63 20.70 -15.62
CA ASN A 5 -18.60 19.71 -14.57
C ASN A 5 -17.41 18.75 -14.72
N GLU A 6 -16.39 18.92 -13.89
CA GLU A 6 -15.39 17.88 -13.65
C GLU A 6 -15.90 17.03 -12.48
N THR A 7 -16.74 16.05 -12.81
CA THR A 7 -17.34 15.10 -11.87
C THR A 7 -16.24 14.31 -11.16
N GLN A 8 -15.84 14.78 -9.98
CA GLN A 8 -14.83 14.16 -9.13
C GLN A 8 -15.31 12.75 -8.71
N ARG A 9 -14.74 11.71 -9.35
CA ARG A 9 -15.17 10.31 -9.23
C ARG A 9 -15.02 9.81 -7.79
N ILE A 10 -16.14 9.49 -7.15
CA ILE A 10 -16.19 8.81 -5.86
C ILE A 10 -15.65 7.39 -6.02
N ASN A 11 -14.72 6.99 -5.15
CA ASN A 11 -14.18 5.63 -5.16
C ASN A 11 -15.14 4.67 -4.42
N ILE A 12 -15.98 3.99 -5.20
CA ILE A 12 -17.00 3.06 -4.73
C ILE A 12 -16.46 1.97 -3.79
N PHE A 13 -15.22 1.52 -3.97
CA PHE A 13 -14.60 0.51 -3.11
C PHE A 13 -14.45 1.00 -1.67
N GLN A 14 -14.13 2.28 -1.46
CA GLN A 14 -14.01 2.83 -0.10
C GLN A 14 -15.35 2.95 0.60
N LEU A 15 -16.43 3.20 -0.14
CA LEU A 15 -17.78 3.28 0.42
C LEU A 15 -18.28 1.90 0.83
N VAL A 16 -18.11 0.91 -0.06
CA VAL A 16 -18.59 -0.45 0.18
C VAL A 16 -17.85 -1.14 1.33
N LYS A 17 -16.55 -0.85 1.53
CA LYS A 17 -15.77 -1.37 2.67
C LYS A 17 -16.33 -0.95 4.05
N GLN A 18 -17.22 0.04 4.13
CA GLN A 18 -17.86 0.45 5.38
C GLN A 18 -19.02 -0.47 5.78
N ILE A 19 -19.54 -1.26 4.83
CA ILE A 19 -20.60 -2.24 5.10
C ILE A 19 -19.99 -3.43 5.82
N ASN A 20 -20.67 -3.92 6.85
CA ASN A 20 -20.24 -5.10 7.58
C ASN A 20 -20.32 -6.33 6.67
N ILE A 21 -19.21 -7.05 6.53
CA ILE A 21 -19.14 -8.27 5.71
C ILE A 21 -20.14 -9.34 6.14
N VAL A 22 -20.51 -9.41 7.43
CA VAL A 22 -21.55 -10.34 7.90
C VAL A 22 -22.91 -9.98 7.30
N GLU A 23 -23.21 -8.69 7.16
CA GLU A 23 -24.44 -8.23 6.50
C GLU A 23 -24.42 -8.55 5.01
N ILE A 24 -23.27 -8.39 4.34
CA ILE A 24 -23.09 -8.78 2.92
C ILE A 24 -23.36 -10.28 2.73
N ILE A 25 -22.75 -11.12 3.57
CA ILE A 25 -22.92 -12.59 3.51
C ILE A 25 -24.38 -12.98 3.69
N ASN A 26 -25.07 -12.36 4.66
CA ASN A 26 -26.48 -12.63 4.91
C ASN A 26 -27.38 -12.10 3.78
N ARG A 27 -27.09 -10.90 3.26
CA ARG A 27 -27.86 -10.25 2.18
C ARG A 27 -27.88 -11.09 0.90
N TYR A 28 -26.74 -11.67 0.56
CA TYR A 28 -26.58 -12.52 -0.63
C TYR A 28 -26.74 -14.01 -0.35
N ASN A 29 -27.12 -14.38 0.88
CA ASN A 29 -27.29 -15.77 1.31
C ASN A 29 -26.12 -16.69 0.92
N ILE A 30 -24.88 -16.21 1.11
CA ILE A 30 -23.67 -16.90 0.63
C ILE A 30 -23.41 -18.16 1.46
N VAL A 31 -23.40 -18.02 2.79
CA VAL A 31 -23.23 -19.12 3.75
C VAL A 31 -23.95 -18.84 5.05
N GLU A 32 -24.30 -19.89 5.78
CA GLU A 32 -24.79 -19.78 7.15
C GLU A 32 -23.61 -19.60 8.13
N LEU A 33 -23.50 -18.40 8.70
CA LEU A 33 -22.45 -18.06 9.67
C LEU A 33 -22.82 -18.48 11.09
N LYS A 34 -21.91 -19.20 11.76
CA LYS A 34 -22.01 -19.50 13.20
C LYS A 34 -21.06 -18.62 14.00
N LYS A 35 -21.59 -17.90 14.98
CA LYS A 35 -20.79 -17.01 15.84
C LYS A 35 -19.88 -17.83 16.77
N ARG A 36 -18.59 -17.49 16.81
CA ARG A 36 -17.55 -18.10 17.64
C ARG A 36 -16.73 -16.99 18.32
N GLY A 37 -17.16 -16.58 19.51
CA GLY A 37 -16.57 -15.44 20.23
C GLY A 37 -16.73 -14.14 19.43
N ARG A 38 -15.61 -13.50 19.07
CA ARG A 38 -15.60 -12.28 18.24
C ARG A 38 -15.60 -12.56 16.73
N ARG A 39 -15.52 -13.82 16.31
CA ARG A 39 -15.44 -14.21 14.89
C ARG A 39 -16.71 -14.95 14.48
N TRP A 40 -16.86 -15.17 13.18
CA TRP A 40 -17.87 -16.06 12.63
C TRP A 40 -17.19 -17.14 11.82
N ALA A 41 -17.76 -18.35 11.80
CA ALA A 41 -17.24 -19.49 11.06
C ALA A 41 -18.33 -20.18 10.26
N ALA A 42 -17.98 -20.70 9.08
CA ALA A 42 -18.83 -21.48 8.20
C ALA A 42 -17.99 -22.45 7.36
N ARG A 43 -18.66 -23.33 6.60
CA ARG A 43 -18.01 -24.04 5.49
C ARG A 43 -17.66 -23.04 4.39
N CYS A 44 -16.56 -23.26 3.70
CA CYS A 44 -16.16 -22.37 2.62
C CYS A 44 -17.14 -22.41 1.44
N PRO A 45 -17.57 -21.25 0.92
CA PRO A 45 -18.42 -21.21 -0.28
C PRO A 45 -17.64 -21.22 -1.60
N ILE A 46 -16.30 -21.24 -1.56
CA ILE A 46 -15.43 -21.12 -2.74
C ILE A 46 -14.88 -22.49 -3.17
N HIS A 47 -14.77 -23.45 -2.25
CA HIS A 47 -14.34 -24.81 -2.54
C HIS A 47 -15.25 -25.82 -1.83
N ASP A 48 -15.20 -27.07 -2.25
CA ASP A 48 -15.97 -28.15 -1.62
C ASP A 48 -15.42 -28.50 -0.23
N ASP A 49 -15.96 -27.83 0.79
CA ASP A 49 -15.49 -27.88 2.16
C ASP A 49 -16.40 -28.71 3.06
N HIS A 50 -15.82 -29.74 3.67
CA HIS A 50 -16.54 -30.65 4.55
C HIS A 50 -16.54 -30.17 6.01
N SER A 51 -15.65 -29.24 6.35
CA SER A 51 -15.43 -28.70 7.70
C SER A 51 -15.64 -27.18 7.74
N PRO A 52 -15.90 -26.53 8.88
CA PRO A 52 -16.04 -25.08 8.90
C PRO A 52 -14.68 -24.38 8.83
N SER A 53 -14.10 -24.24 7.62
CA SER A 53 -12.77 -23.63 7.43
C SER A 53 -12.80 -22.13 7.06
N PHE A 54 -13.98 -21.58 6.75
CA PHE A 54 -14.17 -20.16 6.43
C PHE A 54 -14.41 -19.34 7.70
N VAL A 55 -13.60 -18.33 7.93
CA VAL A 55 -13.65 -17.48 9.13
C VAL A 55 -13.73 -16.01 8.76
N VAL A 56 -14.69 -15.31 9.38
CA VAL A 56 -14.87 -13.85 9.28
C VAL A 56 -14.36 -13.19 10.56
N PHE A 57 -13.55 -12.15 10.41
CA PHE A 57 -12.89 -11.43 11.50
C PHE A 57 -13.55 -10.07 11.79
N PRO A 58 -13.41 -9.53 13.02
CA PRO A 58 -13.98 -8.23 13.40
C PRO A 58 -13.55 -7.03 12.55
N ASN A 59 -12.40 -7.11 11.90
CA ASN A 59 -11.85 -6.06 11.05
C ASN A 59 -12.49 -6.02 9.64
N GLY A 60 -13.52 -6.84 9.38
CA GLY A 60 -14.23 -6.87 8.10
C GLY A 60 -13.59 -7.73 7.01
N THR A 61 -12.54 -8.49 7.34
CA THR A 61 -11.89 -9.44 6.41
C THR A 61 -12.32 -10.86 6.69
N TRP A 62 -12.15 -11.74 5.70
CA TRP A 62 -12.36 -13.18 5.82
C TRP A 62 -11.13 -13.95 5.35
N LYS A 63 -11.01 -15.19 5.83
CA LYS A 63 -10.03 -16.16 5.34
C LYS A 63 -10.61 -17.56 5.41
N CYS A 64 -10.36 -18.34 4.36
CA CYS A 64 -10.55 -19.77 4.36
C CYS A 64 -9.22 -20.45 4.71
N PHE A 65 -9.20 -21.25 5.78
CA PHE A 65 -8.02 -22.01 6.17
C PHE A 65 -7.87 -23.34 5.41
N GLY A 66 -8.90 -23.79 4.69
CA GLY A 66 -8.84 -24.98 3.83
C GLY A 66 -8.20 -24.72 2.48
N CYS A 67 -8.66 -23.70 1.75
CA CYS A 67 -8.16 -23.36 0.41
C CYS A 67 -7.18 -22.16 0.37
N GLY A 68 -6.97 -21.46 1.48
CA GLY A 68 -6.04 -20.34 1.59
C GLY A 68 -6.57 -18.98 1.12
N GLU A 69 -7.71 -18.96 0.43
CA GLU A 69 -8.37 -17.75 -0.06
C GLU A 69 -8.72 -16.77 1.07
N HIS A 70 -8.61 -15.47 0.78
CA HIS A 70 -8.88 -14.40 1.74
C HIS A 70 -9.28 -13.10 1.03
N GLY A 71 -9.88 -12.17 1.77
CA GLY A 71 -10.24 -10.87 1.23
C GLY A 71 -11.19 -10.08 2.13
N ASP A 72 -11.82 -9.08 1.57
CA ASP A 72 -12.94 -8.35 2.17
C ASP A 72 -14.29 -8.72 1.53
N GLY A 73 -15.37 -8.00 1.88
CA GLY A 73 -16.71 -8.27 1.36
C GLY A 73 -16.83 -8.12 -0.16
N VAL A 74 -16.06 -7.23 -0.79
CA VAL A 74 -16.04 -7.08 -2.26
C VAL A 74 -15.37 -8.27 -2.90
N ASP A 75 -14.22 -8.69 -2.36
CA ASP A 75 -13.50 -9.87 -2.88
C ASP A 75 -14.36 -11.13 -2.80
N LEU A 76 -15.13 -11.29 -1.71
CA LEU A 76 -16.03 -12.43 -1.55
C LEU A 76 -17.14 -12.42 -2.60
N VAL A 77 -17.85 -11.30 -2.77
CA VAL A 77 -18.93 -11.17 -3.76
C VAL A 77 -18.38 -11.37 -5.18
N ALA A 78 -17.22 -10.80 -5.49
CA ALA A 78 -16.57 -10.98 -6.79
C ALA A 78 -16.29 -12.46 -7.09
N LYS A 79 -15.76 -13.21 -6.13
CA LYS A 79 -15.49 -14.65 -6.31
C LYS A 79 -16.76 -15.48 -6.43
N ILE A 80 -17.76 -15.24 -5.59
CA ILE A 80 -19.00 -16.04 -5.56
C ILE A 80 -19.85 -15.83 -6.81
N PHE A 81 -19.93 -14.59 -7.30
CA PHE A 81 -20.72 -14.26 -8.49
C PHE A 81 -19.90 -14.24 -9.77
N ASN A 82 -18.60 -14.57 -9.70
CA ASN A 82 -17.65 -14.50 -10.82
C ASN A 82 -17.70 -13.15 -11.55
N LEU A 83 -17.59 -12.07 -10.78
CA LEU A 83 -17.65 -10.68 -11.26
C LEU A 83 -16.27 -10.01 -11.18
N GLU A 84 -16.06 -8.99 -12.00
CA GLU A 84 -14.95 -8.08 -11.75
C GLU A 84 -15.16 -7.30 -10.44
N LEU A 85 -14.08 -6.92 -9.76
CA LEU A 85 -14.14 -6.22 -8.47
C LEU A 85 -15.03 -4.97 -8.52
N ILE A 86 -14.95 -4.20 -9.61
CA ILE A 86 -15.74 -2.98 -9.77
C ILE A 86 -17.24 -3.26 -9.90
N GLU A 87 -17.61 -4.39 -10.50
CA GLU A 87 -18.99 -4.82 -10.66
C GLU A 87 -19.56 -5.32 -9.33
N ALA A 88 -18.78 -6.12 -8.59
CA ALA A 88 -19.13 -6.54 -7.24
C ALA A 88 -19.34 -5.34 -6.31
N ALA A 89 -18.45 -4.34 -6.35
CA ALA A 89 -18.61 -3.11 -5.56
C ALA A 89 -19.87 -2.33 -5.96
N ARG A 90 -20.21 -2.25 -7.25
CA ARG A 90 -21.44 -1.60 -7.73
C ARG A 90 -22.70 -2.33 -7.29
N MET A 91 -22.67 -3.67 -7.32
CA MET A 91 -23.76 -4.52 -6.85
C MET A 91 -24.00 -4.28 -5.36
N ILE A 92 -22.96 -4.36 -4.53
CA ILE A 92 -23.07 -4.10 -3.09
C ILE A 92 -23.57 -2.69 -2.82
N ALA A 93 -23.00 -1.67 -3.46
CA ALA A 93 -23.43 -0.28 -3.25
C ALA A 93 -24.92 -0.08 -3.57
N ARG A 94 -25.39 -0.67 -4.68
CA ARG A 94 -26.80 -0.59 -5.08
C ARG A 94 -27.71 -1.28 -4.06
N ASP A 95 -27.37 -2.49 -3.65
CA ASP A 95 -28.25 -3.32 -2.83
C ASP A 95 -28.34 -2.89 -1.36
N PHE A 96 -27.33 -2.15 -0.90
CA PHE A 96 -27.26 -1.52 0.42
C PHE A 96 -27.64 -0.03 0.39
N GLY A 97 -28.16 0.49 -0.73
CA GLY A 97 -28.64 1.87 -0.83
C GLY A 97 -27.54 2.93 -0.69
N ILE A 98 -26.27 2.58 -0.97
CA ILE A 98 -25.18 3.54 -1.05
C ILE A 98 -25.36 4.36 -2.33
N GLU A 99 -25.87 5.57 -2.17
CA GLU A 99 -25.95 6.55 -3.26
C GLU A 99 -24.54 6.99 -3.68
N VAL A 100 -24.02 6.36 -4.73
CA VAL A 100 -22.71 6.67 -5.34
C VAL A 100 -22.65 8.10 -5.92
N ASN A 101 -23.77 8.85 -5.92
CA ASN A 101 -23.91 10.18 -6.52
C ASN A 101 -24.08 11.34 -5.53
N LYS A 102 -23.90 11.15 -4.21
CA LYS A 102 -23.97 12.29 -3.28
C LYS A 102 -22.63 13.05 -3.24
N PRO A 103 -22.59 14.36 -3.57
CA PRO A 103 -21.35 15.11 -3.53
C PRO A 103 -20.80 15.14 -2.10
N LEU A 104 -19.56 14.70 -1.94
CA LEU A 104 -18.83 14.78 -0.67
C LEU A 104 -18.88 16.20 -0.10
N SER A 105 -19.05 16.32 1.22
CA SER A 105 -18.92 17.64 1.87
C SER A 105 -17.54 18.25 1.58
N SER A 106 -17.44 19.58 1.53
CA SER A 106 -16.18 20.30 1.29
C SER A 106 -15.08 19.87 2.27
N ALA A 107 -15.45 19.60 3.52
CA ALA A 107 -14.55 19.09 4.55
C ALA A 107 -14.03 17.67 4.24
N SER A 108 -14.88 16.78 3.74
CA SER A 108 -14.50 15.39 3.41
C SER A 108 -13.60 15.34 2.17
N ARG A 109 -13.89 16.15 1.14
CA ARG A 109 -13.01 16.30 -0.04
C ARG A 109 -11.63 16.80 0.35
N ARG A 110 -11.56 17.84 1.20
CA ARG A 110 -10.30 18.38 1.71
C ARG A 110 -9.48 17.32 2.42
N LYS A 111 -10.09 16.50 3.29
CA LYS A 111 -9.40 15.40 4.00
C LYS A 111 -8.85 14.34 3.04
N ILE A 112 -9.65 13.88 2.08
CA ILE A 112 -9.22 12.86 1.09
C ILE A 112 -8.08 13.40 0.22
N MET A 113 -8.20 14.63 -0.29
CA MET A 113 -7.14 15.26 -1.08
C MET A 113 -5.85 15.46 -0.26
N GLN A 114 -5.96 15.84 1.01
CA GLN A 114 -4.81 15.97 1.91
C GLN A 114 -4.13 14.62 2.16
N GLN A 115 -4.90 13.55 2.38
CA GLN A 115 -4.36 12.21 2.56
C GLN A 115 -3.70 11.67 1.28
N ALA A 116 -4.33 11.85 0.11
CA ALA A 116 -3.75 11.46 -1.17
C ALA A 116 -2.44 12.22 -1.45
N LYS A 117 -2.42 13.54 -1.23
CA LYS A 117 -1.21 14.36 -1.34
C LYS A 117 -0.12 13.92 -0.34
N LYS A 118 -0.50 13.55 0.88
CA LYS A 118 0.44 13.05 1.89
C LYS A 118 1.07 11.73 1.44
N ARG A 119 0.26 10.76 0.99
CA ARG A 119 0.72 9.47 0.49
C ARG A 119 1.63 9.61 -0.72
N GLU A 120 1.28 10.50 -1.66
CA GLU A 120 2.13 10.72 -2.83
C GLU A 120 3.48 11.33 -2.44
N LYS A 121 3.49 12.27 -1.49
CA LYS A 121 4.75 12.80 -0.94
C LYS A 121 5.58 11.72 -0.25
N GLU A 122 4.96 10.86 0.55
CA GLU A 122 5.62 9.74 1.22
C GLU A 122 6.20 8.75 0.19
N ARG A 123 5.46 8.44 -0.88
CA ARG A 123 5.92 7.58 -1.97
C ARG A 123 7.14 8.16 -2.68
N ILE A 124 7.07 9.43 -3.10
CA ILE A 124 8.18 10.13 -3.75
C ILE A 124 9.40 10.21 -2.82
N LEU A 125 9.18 10.41 -1.52
CA LEU A 125 10.27 10.45 -0.54
C LEU A 125 10.96 9.09 -0.43
N CYS A 126 10.21 7.99 -0.28
CA CYS A 126 10.79 6.64 -0.23
C CYS A 126 11.60 6.35 -1.49
N GLU A 127 11.03 6.63 -2.67
CA GLU A 127 11.70 6.43 -3.96
C GLU A 127 13.03 7.20 -4.06
N ARG A 128 13.09 8.41 -3.51
CA ARG A 128 14.33 9.22 -3.46
C ARG A 128 15.35 8.68 -2.46
N LEU A 129 14.90 8.22 -1.29
CA LEU A 129 15.76 7.62 -0.28
C LEU A 129 16.40 6.34 -0.82
N ASP A 130 15.60 5.47 -1.44
CA ASP A 130 16.08 4.22 -2.05
C ASP A 130 17.12 4.49 -3.12
N LYS A 131 16.85 5.47 -4.00
CA LYS A 131 17.80 5.85 -5.06
C LYS A 131 19.12 6.40 -4.50
N ALA A 132 19.06 7.25 -3.48
CA ALA A 132 20.26 7.80 -2.83
C ALA A 132 21.09 6.69 -2.16
N TYR A 133 20.42 5.77 -1.45
CA TYR A 133 21.03 4.62 -0.82
C TYR A 133 21.75 3.71 -1.82
N GLU A 134 21.08 3.34 -2.91
CA GLU A 134 21.67 2.49 -3.96
C GLU A 134 22.89 3.16 -4.61
N THR A 135 22.78 4.45 -4.93
CA THR A 135 23.87 5.21 -5.56
C THR A 135 25.10 5.27 -4.65
N LEU A 136 24.92 5.66 -3.39
CA LEU A 136 26.02 5.74 -2.43
C LEU A 136 26.62 4.37 -2.12
N SER A 137 25.78 3.34 -1.97
CA SER A 137 26.24 1.96 -1.73
C SER A 137 27.10 1.45 -2.89
N LEU A 138 26.69 1.73 -4.13
CA LEU A 138 27.48 1.36 -5.31
C LEU A 138 28.81 2.12 -5.37
N LEU A 139 28.80 3.43 -5.07
CA LEU A 139 30.01 4.24 -5.03
C LEU A 139 31.00 3.72 -3.97
N VAL A 140 30.55 3.53 -2.73
CA VAL A 140 31.36 3.01 -1.62
C VAL A 140 31.94 1.64 -1.98
N ARG A 141 31.13 0.72 -2.51
CA ARG A 141 31.61 -0.61 -2.96
C ARG A 141 32.68 -0.51 -4.04
N THR A 142 32.47 0.37 -5.02
CA THR A 142 33.42 0.57 -6.14
C THR A 142 34.75 1.13 -5.64
N ILE A 143 34.69 2.09 -4.71
CA ILE A 143 35.89 2.69 -4.12
C ILE A 143 36.64 1.65 -3.28
N ASN A 144 35.95 0.90 -2.41
CA ASN A 144 36.54 -0.13 -1.57
C ASN A 144 37.19 -1.25 -2.39
N TYR A 145 36.55 -1.67 -3.49
CA TYR A 145 37.15 -2.63 -4.43
C TYR A 145 38.43 -2.08 -5.08
N SER A 146 38.40 -0.81 -5.52
CA SER A 146 39.56 -0.15 -6.13
C SER A 146 40.74 0.00 -5.17
N LEU A 147 40.45 0.26 -3.89
CA LEU A 147 41.45 0.27 -2.81
C LEU A 147 42.07 -1.11 -2.61
N ALA A 148 41.24 -2.15 -2.50
CA ALA A 148 41.69 -3.53 -2.29
C ALA A 148 42.54 -4.07 -3.47
N ALA A 149 42.29 -3.60 -4.69
CA ALA A 149 43.02 -4.00 -5.89
C ALA A 149 44.41 -3.34 -6.06
N GLY A 150 44.90 -2.56 -5.08
CA GLY A 150 46.28 -2.04 -5.07
C GLY A 150 46.44 -0.54 -5.24
N GLY A 151 45.34 0.23 -5.35
CA GLY A 151 45.33 1.69 -5.22
C GLY A 151 46.00 2.54 -6.32
N TYR A 152 45.38 3.72 -6.55
CA TYR A 152 45.80 4.97 -7.23
C TYR A 152 46.41 4.95 -8.65
N GLN A 153 47.15 3.92 -9.08
CA GLN A 153 47.92 4.01 -10.33
C GLN A 153 47.07 4.00 -11.61
N ALA A 154 45.80 3.59 -11.53
CA ALA A 154 44.94 3.45 -12.72
C ALA A 154 44.07 4.68 -13.05
N HIS A 155 43.72 5.53 -12.08
CA HIS A 155 42.78 6.64 -12.33
C HIS A 155 42.94 7.80 -11.32
N CYS A 156 43.57 8.89 -11.77
CA CYS A 156 43.65 10.16 -11.06
C CYS A 156 42.28 10.73 -10.65
N ASP A 157 41.22 10.36 -11.38
CA ASP A 157 39.84 10.82 -11.14
C ASP A 157 39.20 10.24 -9.86
N LEU A 158 39.75 9.16 -9.30
CA LEU A 158 39.26 8.52 -8.08
C LEU A 158 39.80 9.16 -6.79
N ALA A 159 40.84 9.98 -6.88
CA ALA A 159 41.49 10.62 -5.72
C ALA A 159 40.50 11.45 -4.88
N GLY A 160 39.66 12.26 -5.55
CA GLY A 160 38.67 13.09 -4.87
C GLY A 160 37.53 12.30 -4.21
N LEU A 161 37.18 11.13 -4.76
CA LEU A 161 36.16 10.24 -4.21
C LEU A 161 36.69 9.47 -2.99
N LEU A 162 37.97 9.08 -3.01
CA LEU A 162 38.64 8.38 -1.91
C LEU A 162 38.67 9.20 -0.62
N HIS A 163 38.87 10.51 -0.71
CA HIS A 163 38.84 11.40 0.47
C HIS A 163 37.44 11.61 1.07
N LYS A 164 36.39 11.12 0.39
CA LYS A 164 34.99 11.27 0.80
C LYS A 164 34.34 9.95 1.19
N VAL A 165 35.06 8.83 1.21
CA VAL A 165 34.50 7.51 1.53
C VAL A 165 33.83 7.53 2.90
N ASP A 166 34.52 8.00 3.94
CA ASP A 166 33.98 8.10 5.30
C ASP A 166 32.69 8.95 5.34
N TYR A 167 32.64 10.00 4.52
CA TYR A 167 31.48 10.87 4.40
C TYR A 167 30.31 10.17 3.69
N TYR A 168 30.57 9.38 2.63
CA TYR A 168 29.54 8.60 1.94
C TYR A 168 29.03 7.43 2.80
N GLU A 169 29.90 6.76 3.55
CA GLU A 169 29.52 5.75 4.53
C GLU A 169 28.61 6.35 5.61
N TYR A 170 28.98 7.52 6.14
CA TYR A 170 28.13 8.27 7.07
C TYR A 170 26.75 8.64 6.48
N LEU A 171 26.70 9.09 5.22
CA LEU A 171 25.42 9.38 4.55
C LEU A 171 24.55 8.11 4.39
N VAL A 172 25.14 6.97 4.08
CA VAL A 172 24.44 5.68 3.99
C VAL A 172 23.84 5.30 5.34
N GLU A 173 24.61 5.39 6.44
CA GLU A 173 24.12 5.11 7.79
C GLU A 173 22.94 6.02 8.16
N CYS A 174 23.04 7.31 7.82
CA CYS A 174 21.99 8.29 8.09
C CYS A 174 20.70 8.00 7.29
N LEU A 175 20.81 7.56 6.02
CA LEU A 175 19.67 7.16 5.20
C LEU A 175 18.97 5.90 5.74
N LEU A 176 19.72 4.97 6.33
CA LEU A 176 19.17 3.76 6.96
C LEU A 176 18.62 3.99 8.38
N SER A 177 18.81 5.18 8.95
CA SER A 177 18.34 5.48 10.30
C SER A 177 16.80 5.42 10.41
N SER A 178 16.28 5.07 11.58
CA SER A 178 14.84 5.08 11.86
C SER A 178 14.27 6.49 12.08
N ASN A 179 15.09 7.54 11.96
CA ASN A 179 14.70 8.93 12.22
C ASN A 179 14.56 9.69 10.88
N ALA A 180 13.32 10.09 10.58
CA ALA A 180 12.99 10.80 9.34
C ALA A 180 13.72 12.14 9.17
N GLU A 181 14.05 12.85 10.26
CA GLU A 181 14.80 14.12 10.16
C GLU A 181 16.24 13.88 9.70
N ILE A 182 16.88 12.82 10.21
CA ILE A 182 18.24 12.41 9.83
C ILE A 182 18.25 11.94 8.37
N GLN A 183 17.26 11.12 7.97
CA GLN A 183 17.11 10.68 6.59
C GLN A 183 16.95 11.87 5.62
N MET A 184 16.13 12.86 5.99
CA MET A 184 15.92 14.07 5.19
C MET A 184 17.18 14.93 5.09
N MET A 185 17.95 15.07 6.17
CA MET A 185 19.22 15.79 6.15
C MET A 185 20.21 15.10 5.20
N ALA A 186 20.37 13.78 5.31
CA ALA A 186 21.27 13.03 4.44
C ALA A 186 20.84 13.09 2.97
N LEU A 187 19.54 12.95 2.69
CA LEU A 187 19.00 13.08 1.33
C LEU A 187 19.25 14.48 0.74
N ASN A 188 19.11 15.54 1.54
CA ASN A 188 19.41 16.90 1.09
C ASN A 188 20.90 17.11 0.82
N SER A 189 21.78 16.52 1.63
CA SER A 189 23.23 16.54 1.38
C SER A 189 23.60 15.78 0.11
N PHE A 190 23.01 14.60 -0.11
CA PHE A 190 23.17 13.82 -1.35
C PHE A 190 22.75 14.64 -2.59
N ASN A 191 21.56 15.25 -2.58
CA ASN A 191 21.07 16.05 -3.72
C ASN A 191 21.86 17.34 -3.99
N ARG A 192 22.74 17.77 -3.08
CA ARG A 192 23.65 18.92 -3.33
C ARG A 192 24.93 18.49 -4.03
N GLU A 193 25.27 17.22 -3.92
CA GLU A 193 26.52 16.66 -4.44
C GLU A 193 26.35 15.96 -5.79
N PHE A 194 25.13 15.48 -6.09
CA PHE A 194 24.73 14.80 -7.32
C PHE A 194 23.55 15.52 -7.98
#